data_AF-A0A1B6E5I9-F1
#
_entry.id   AF-A0A1B6E5I9-F1
#
_cell.length_a   1.000
_cell.length_b   1.000
_cell.length_c   1.000
_cell.angle_alpha   90.00
_cell.angle_beta   90.00
_cell.angle_gamma   90.00
#
_symmetry.space_group_name_H-M   'P 1'
#
loop_
_entity.id
_entity.type
_entity.pdbx_description
1 polymer ?
#
loop_
_entity_poly.entity_id
_entity_poly.type
_entity_poly.pdbx_seq_one_letter_code
_entity_poly.pdbx_strand_id
1 'polypeptide(L)'
;DEDPFHVNKAFWRTCSFLLGAVIENAFKDNIQITLHSFPSPNVKSGSFVYDAQLGLDNWVPNQNELRALSAELVKLARTDVPIHRLDVSAEFAEELFADNPFKLKQIPDIAMSKPDNLVTVYRVGNHIDISRGPMIGNTHFLGRTSITSVHQLETEDGILYRFQGVSLPKEIRINHFAFGVLEERAKKLNNARRP
;
A
#
# COMPACT_ATOMS: atom_id res chain seq x y z
N ASP A 1 -19.22 -16.34 7.15
CA ASP A 1 -18.97 -16.66 5.74
C ASP A 1 -18.13 -17.91 5.60
N GLU A 2 -18.57 -18.84 4.76
CA GLU A 2 -17.83 -20.05 4.42
C GLU A 2 -16.66 -19.77 3.44
N ASP A 3 -16.70 -18.65 2.70
CA ASP A 3 -15.60 -18.20 1.83
C ASP A 3 -15.10 -16.80 2.22
N PRO A 4 -13.93 -16.67 2.87
CA PRO A 4 -13.35 -15.39 3.23
C PRO A 4 -12.65 -14.67 2.06
N PHE A 5 -12.78 -15.14 0.81
CA PHE A 5 -12.06 -14.60 -0.35
C PHE A 5 -12.17 -13.08 -0.52
N HIS A 6 -13.39 -12.53 -0.47
CA HIS A 6 -13.61 -11.10 -0.65
C HIS A 6 -13.05 -10.27 0.52
N VAL A 7 -13.19 -10.78 1.74
CA VAL A 7 -12.65 -10.15 2.96
C VAL A 7 -11.13 -10.16 2.94
N ASN A 8 -10.50 -11.27 2.54
CA ASN A 8 -9.04 -11.36 2.41
C ASN A 8 -8.51 -10.39 1.35
N LYS A 9 -9.20 -10.23 0.22
CA LYS A 9 -8.84 -9.21 -0.78
C LYS A 9 -8.96 -7.79 -0.21
N ALA A 10 -10.04 -7.49 0.51
CA ALA A 10 -10.20 -6.18 1.15
C ALA A 10 -9.12 -5.90 2.21
N PHE A 11 -8.76 -6.90 3.03
CA PHE A 11 -7.69 -6.81 4.00
C PHE A 11 -6.34 -6.50 3.34
N TRP A 12 -5.94 -7.27 2.33
CA TRP A 12 -4.66 -7.08 1.66
C TRP A 12 -4.60 -5.76 0.89
N ARG A 13 -5.71 -5.33 0.28
CA ARG A 13 -5.83 -3.99 -0.32
C ARG A 13 -5.59 -2.90 0.72
N THR A 14 -6.18 -3.05 1.90
CA THR A 14 -6.02 -2.10 3.01
C THR A 14 -4.56 -2.07 3.49
N CYS A 15 -3.89 -3.23 3.58
CA CYS A 15 -2.47 -3.29 3.95
C CYS A 15 -1.57 -2.58 2.93
N SER A 16 -1.81 -2.76 1.63
CA SER A 16 -1.13 -1.99 0.59
C SER A 16 -1.38 -0.49 0.73
N PHE A 17 -2.62 -0.07 0.93
CA PHE A 17 -2.96 1.34 1.13
C PHE A 17 -2.24 1.96 2.35
N LEU A 18 -2.24 1.27 3.49
CA LEU A 18 -1.55 1.74 4.70
C LEU A 18 -0.02 1.72 4.53
N LEU A 19 0.52 0.84 3.70
CA LEU A 19 1.93 0.87 3.34
C LEU A 19 2.29 2.17 2.59
N GLY A 20 1.42 2.64 1.68
CA GLY A 20 1.57 3.95 1.03
C GLY A 20 1.65 5.10 2.03
N ALA A 21 0.75 5.12 3.01
CA ALA A 21 0.76 6.10 4.10
C ALA A 21 2.06 6.08 4.92
N VAL A 22 2.61 4.89 5.18
CA VAL A 22 3.89 4.77 5.90
C VAL A 22 5.04 5.28 5.05
N ILE A 23 5.10 4.91 3.76
CA ILE A 23 6.15 5.36 2.84
C ILE A 23 6.19 6.90 2.78
N GLU A 24 5.04 7.54 2.65
CA GLU A 24 4.92 9.01 2.57
C GLU A 24 5.49 9.73 3.81
N ASN A 25 5.38 9.12 5.00
CA ASN A 25 5.77 9.74 6.27
C ASN A 25 7.12 9.24 6.83
N ALA A 26 7.76 8.27 6.19
CA ALA A 26 8.93 7.58 6.75
C ALA A 26 10.28 8.24 6.42
N PHE A 27 10.37 9.00 5.33
CA PHE A 27 11.61 9.62 4.89
C PHE A 27 11.71 11.07 5.34
N LYS A 28 12.92 11.62 5.33
CA LYS A 28 13.17 13.03 5.66
C LYS A 28 12.60 13.94 4.59
N ASP A 29 12.20 15.15 4.98
CA ASP A 29 11.58 16.16 4.11
C ASP A 29 12.40 16.52 2.84
N ASN A 30 13.71 16.29 2.86
CA ASN A 30 14.60 16.55 1.73
C ASN A 30 14.61 15.43 0.67
N ILE A 31 13.93 14.31 0.94
CA ILE A 31 13.81 13.18 0.02
C ILE A 31 12.44 13.31 -0.66
N GLN A 32 12.44 13.51 -1.97
CA GLN A 32 11.21 13.53 -2.74
C GLN A 32 10.63 12.11 -2.80
N ILE A 33 9.34 11.98 -2.50
CA ILE A 33 8.60 10.71 -2.55
C ILE A 33 7.43 10.92 -3.49
N THR A 34 7.33 10.07 -4.51
CA THR A 34 6.19 10.08 -5.42
C THR A 34 5.54 8.70 -5.40
N LEU A 35 4.37 8.61 -4.77
CA LEU A 35 3.63 7.36 -4.68
C LEU A 35 3.07 6.98 -6.07
N HIS A 36 3.31 5.75 -6.53
CA HIS A 36 2.83 5.31 -7.84
C HIS A 36 1.47 4.59 -7.71
N SER A 37 1.49 3.32 -7.35
CA SER A 37 0.28 2.50 -7.26
C SER A 37 0.55 1.21 -6.50
N PHE A 38 -0.52 0.53 -6.13
CA PHE A 38 -0.46 -0.85 -5.67
C PHE A 38 -1.34 -1.75 -6.56
N PRO A 39 -0.80 -2.85 -7.10
CA PRO A 39 -1.57 -3.81 -7.89
C PRO A 39 -2.68 -4.48 -7.07
N SER A 40 -3.63 -5.09 -7.77
CA SER A 40 -4.70 -5.84 -7.13
C SER A 40 -4.15 -6.96 -6.23
N PRO A 41 -4.71 -7.13 -5.02
CA PRO A 41 -4.16 -8.05 -4.03
C PRO A 41 -4.27 -9.51 -4.49
N ASN A 42 -3.16 -10.23 -4.37
CA ASN A 42 -3.09 -11.68 -4.55
C ASN A 42 -2.58 -12.33 -3.27
N VAL A 43 -3.48 -12.85 -2.44
CA VAL A 43 -3.14 -13.45 -1.13
C VAL A 43 -2.16 -14.63 -1.28
N LYS A 44 -2.26 -15.40 -2.37
CA LYS A 44 -1.37 -16.53 -2.65
C LYS A 44 0.08 -16.10 -2.94
N SER A 45 0.30 -14.83 -3.28
CA SER A 45 1.64 -14.30 -3.55
C SER A 45 2.51 -14.20 -2.29
N GLY A 46 1.90 -14.15 -1.10
CA GLY A 46 2.61 -14.13 0.19
C GLY A 46 3.02 -12.73 0.68
N SER A 47 2.84 -11.66 -0.11
CA SER A 47 3.11 -10.28 0.34
C SER A 47 2.15 -9.26 -0.28
N PHE A 48 1.76 -8.24 0.49
CA PHE A 48 1.14 -7.03 -0.09
C PHE A 48 2.25 -6.08 -0.51
N VAL A 49 1.97 -5.23 -1.49
CA VAL A 49 2.98 -4.37 -2.11
C VAL A 49 2.48 -2.97 -2.36
N TYR A 50 3.41 -2.02 -2.41
CA TYR A 50 3.18 -0.66 -2.87
C TYR A 50 4.41 -0.18 -3.64
N ASP A 51 4.19 0.38 -4.82
CA ASP A 51 5.24 0.92 -5.67
C ASP A 51 5.33 2.44 -5.49
N ALA A 52 6.54 2.94 -5.24
CA ALA A 52 6.81 4.37 -5.09
C ALA A 52 8.16 4.73 -5.71
N GLN A 53 8.26 5.96 -6.23
CA GLN A 53 9.53 6.53 -6.64
C GLN A 53 10.12 7.33 -5.48
N LEU A 54 11.43 7.19 -5.27
CA LEU A 54 12.18 7.93 -4.26
C LEU A 54 13.24 8.76 -4.96
N GLY A 55 13.47 9.98 -4.50
CA GLY A 55 14.61 10.83 -4.89
C GLY A 55 15.95 10.36 -4.32
N LEU A 56 16.12 9.05 -4.18
CA LEU A 56 17.33 8.40 -3.70
C LEU A 56 17.92 7.53 -4.82
N ASP A 57 19.21 7.69 -5.07
CA ASP A 57 19.93 6.89 -6.05
C ASP A 57 20.28 5.51 -5.49
N ASN A 58 19.79 4.44 -6.13
CA ASN A 58 20.12 3.04 -5.85
C ASN A 58 20.03 2.63 -4.37
N TRP A 59 19.08 3.20 -3.61
CA TRP A 59 18.94 2.91 -2.19
C TRP A 59 18.52 1.45 -1.97
N VAL A 60 19.23 0.76 -1.07
CA VAL A 60 18.88 -0.59 -0.64
C VAL A 60 18.68 -0.54 0.88
N PRO A 61 17.47 -0.80 1.39
CA PRO A 61 17.23 -0.72 2.82
C PRO A 61 18.02 -1.79 3.56
N ASN A 62 18.64 -1.38 4.65
CA ASN A 62 19.18 -2.30 5.63
C ASN A 62 18.07 -2.82 6.58
N GLN A 63 18.42 -3.81 7.40
CA GLN A 63 17.48 -4.45 8.30
C GLN A 63 16.91 -3.50 9.37
N ASN A 64 17.64 -2.46 9.78
CA ASN A 64 17.17 -1.49 10.77
C ASN A 64 16.16 -0.52 10.14
N GLU A 65 16.37 -0.10 8.89
CA GLU A 65 15.41 0.71 8.14
C GLU A 65 14.10 -0.05 7.92
N LEU A 66 14.15 -1.33 7.55
CA LEU A 66 12.95 -2.17 7.44
C LEU A 66 12.20 -2.32 8.77
N ARG A 67 12.94 -2.45 9.89
CA ARG A 67 12.33 -2.47 11.23
C ARG A 67 11.70 -1.14 11.59
N ALA A 68 12.32 -0.01 11.25
CA ALA A 68 11.76 1.31 11.48
C ALA A 68 10.46 1.52 10.69
N LEU A 69 10.45 1.19 9.40
CA LEU A 69 9.25 1.20 8.56
C LEU A 69 8.14 0.31 9.15
N SER A 70 8.50 -0.90 9.58
CA SER A 70 7.56 -1.83 10.22
C SER A 70 6.98 -1.26 11.51
N ALA A 71 7.80 -0.56 12.31
CA ALA A 71 7.36 0.07 13.55
C ALA A 71 6.35 1.20 13.29
N GLU A 72 6.55 2.01 12.25
CA GLU A 72 5.58 3.04 11.85
C GLU A 72 4.26 2.42 11.37
N LEU A 73 4.31 1.31 10.61
CA LEU A 73 3.09 0.59 10.23
C LEU A 73 2.33 0.03 11.44
N VAL A 74 3.06 -0.54 12.42
CA VAL A 74 2.47 -1.01 13.68
C VAL A 74 1.88 0.15 14.49
N LYS A 75 2.53 1.30 14.50
CA LYS A 75 2.03 2.51 15.17
C LYS A 75 0.74 3.01 14.51
N LEU A 76 0.70 3.07 13.18
CA LEU A 76 -0.51 3.44 12.41
C LEU A 76 -1.67 2.46 12.63
N ALA A 77 -1.39 1.17 12.78
CA ALA A 77 -2.41 0.18 13.13
C ALA A 77 -2.99 0.42 14.55
N ARG A 78 -2.19 0.96 15.47
CA ARG A 78 -2.60 1.20 16.87
C ARG A 78 -3.33 2.51 17.09
N THR A 79 -3.29 3.46 16.16
CA THR A 79 -3.98 4.75 16.29
C THR A 79 -5.49 4.66 16.09
N ASP A 80 -6.02 3.51 15.62
CA ASP A 80 -7.46 3.25 15.49
C ASP A 80 -8.17 4.31 14.64
N VAL A 81 -7.59 4.59 13.47
CA VAL A 81 -8.06 5.64 12.57
C VAL A 81 -9.07 5.05 11.59
N PRO A 82 -10.27 5.66 11.44
CA PRO A 82 -11.24 5.21 10.45
C PRO A 82 -10.75 5.46 9.02
N ILE A 83 -11.07 4.54 8.13
CA ILE A 83 -10.78 4.65 6.69
C ILE A 83 -12.07 5.07 5.98
N HIS A 84 -12.05 6.26 5.40
CA HIS A 84 -13.20 6.83 4.71
C HIS A 84 -13.11 6.60 3.21
N ARG A 85 -14.20 6.11 2.62
CA ARG A 85 -14.36 5.96 1.18
C ARG A 85 -15.17 7.14 0.64
N LEU A 86 -14.64 7.85 -0.35
CA LEU A 86 -15.37 8.90 -1.06
C LEU A 86 -15.32 8.63 -2.56
N ASP A 87 -16.44 8.86 -3.24
CA ASP A 87 -16.52 8.86 -4.69
C ASP A 87 -16.55 10.34 -5.13
N VAL A 88 -15.55 10.74 -5.92
CA VAL A 88 -15.33 12.15 -6.34
C VAL A 88 -15.31 12.25 -7.86
N SER A 89 -15.53 13.46 -8.39
CA SER A 89 -15.39 13.72 -9.83
C SER A 89 -13.93 13.56 -10.28
N ALA A 90 -13.72 13.28 -11.57
CA ALA A 90 -12.38 13.24 -12.15
C ALA A 90 -11.64 14.57 -11.97
N GLU A 91 -12.31 15.70 -12.20
CA GLU A 91 -11.78 17.05 -12.02
C GLU A 91 -11.26 17.28 -10.59
N PHE A 92 -12.07 16.93 -9.58
CA PHE A 92 -11.65 17.07 -8.18
C PHE A 92 -10.50 16.12 -7.82
N ALA A 93 -10.46 14.91 -8.41
CA ALA A 93 -9.34 14.00 -8.22
C ALA A 93 -8.05 14.57 -8.85
N GLU A 94 -8.14 15.22 -10.02
CA GLU A 94 -6.98 15.88 -10.66
C GLU A 94 -6.44 17.03 -9.80
N GLU A 95 -7.32 17.84 -9.21
CA GLU A 95 -6.92 18.87 -8.25
C GLU A 95 -6.26 18.28 -7.00
N LEU A 96 -6.81 17.18 -6.47
CA LEU A 96 -6.31 16.52 -5.26
C LEU A 96 -4.92 15.90 -5.45
N PHE A 97 -4.63 15.39 -6.65
CA PHE A 97 -3.37 14.74 -6.99
C PHE A 97 -2.50 15.57 -7.94
N ALA A 98 -2.67 16.89 -7.97
CA ALA A 98 -1.95 17.80 -8.87
C ALA A 98 -0.42 17.66 -8.78
N ASP A 99 0.11 17.35 -7.59
CA ASP A 99 1.55 17.19 -7.36
C ASP A 99 2.09 15.80 -7.75
N ASN A 100 1.22 14.85 -8.10
CA ASN A 100 1.61 13.47 -8.41
C ASN A 100 1.38 13.12 -9.89
N PRO A 101 2.44 13.16 -10.73
CA PRO A 101 2.31 12.93 -12.17
C PRO A 101 1.84 11.52 -12.51
N PHE A 102 2.13 10.50 -11.69
CA PHE A 102 1.67 9.14 -11.94
C PHE A 102 0.17 9.00 -11.75
N LYS A 103 -0.38 9.61 -10.70
CA LYS A 103 -1.81 9.58 -10.41
C LYS A 103 -2.60 10.36 -11.46
N LEU A 104 -2.10 11.53 -11.89
CA LEU A 104 -2.72 12.32 -12.96
C LEU A 104 -2.84 11.53 -14.26
N LYS A 105 -1.81 10.78 -14.67
CA LYS A 105 -1.88 9.90 -15.84
C LYS A 105 -2.93 8.80 -15.71
N GLN A 106 -3.20 8.31 -14.50
CA GLN A 106 -4.10 7.18 -14.24
C GLN A 106 -5.57 7.59 -14.05
N ILE A 107 -5.84 8.82 -13.60
CA ILE A 107 -7.21 9.29 -13.27
C ILE A 107 -8.18 9.17 -14.46
N PRO A 108 -7.83 9.60 -15.69
CA PRO A 108 -8.73 9.50 -16.84
C PRO A 108 -9.17 8.04 -17.13
N ASP A 109 -8.20 7.12 -17.16
CA ASP A 109 -8.47 5.69 -17.39
C ASP A 109 -9.32 5.08 -16.25
N ILE A 110 -9.15 5.55 -15.02
CA ILE A 110 -9.96 5.12 -13.87
C ILE A 110 -11.38 5.64 -13.98
N ALA A 111 -11.57 6.91 -14.33
CA ALA A 111 -12.88 7.51 -14.52
C ALA A 111 -13.67 6.81 -15.64
N MET A 112 -13.05 6.62 -16.81
CA MET A 112 -13.67 5.94 -17.95
C MET A 112 -14.07 4.49 -17.68
N SER A 113 -13.38 3.82 -16.76
CA SER A 113 -13.69 2.42 -16.41
C SER A 113 -14.95 2.24 -15.57
N LYS A 114 -15.58 3.34 -15.11
CA LYS A 114 -16.78 3.30 -14.28
C LYS A 114 -17.96 4.00 -14.98
N PRO A 115 -19.19 3.50 -14.79
CA PRO A 115 -20.37 4.03 -15.46
C PRO A 115 -20.66 5.50 -15.14
N ASP A 116 -20.30 5.96 -13.93
CA ASP A 116 -20.61 7.31 -13.46
C ASP A 116 -19.45 8.31 -13.63
N ASN A 117 -18.33 7.92 -14.27
CA ASN A 117 -17.10 8.72 -14.36
C ASN A 117 -16.51 9.18 -13.00
N LEU A 118 -16.87 8.49 -11.91
CA LEU A 118 -16.41 8.83 -10.55
C LEU A 118 -15.15 8.07 -10.15
N VAL A 119 -14.19 8.77 -9.54
CA VAL A 119 -12.98 8.18 -8.97
C VAL A 119 -13.22 7.85 -7.48
N THR A 120 -12.92 6.62 -7.07
CA THR A 120 -12.99 6.28 -5.63
C THR A 120 -11.65 6.62 -4.98
N VAL A 121 -11.69 7.49 -3.98
CA VAL A 121 -10.57 7.82 -3.11
C VAL A 121 -10.82 7.28 -1.70
N TYR A 122 -9.73 6.88 -1.06
CA TYR A 122 -9.72 6.43 0.33
C TYR A 122 -8.86 7.37 1.15
N ARG A 123 -9.36 7.77 2.31
CA ARG A 123 -8.66 8.64 3.26
C ARG A 123 -8.44 7.91 4.58
N VAL A 124 -7.22 7.99 5.11
CA VAL A 124 -6.86 7.58 6.47
C VAL A 124 -6.02 8.68 7.11
N GLY A 125 -6.60 9.38 8.09
CA GLY A 125 -5.97 10.55 8.70
C GLY A 125 -5.67 11.62 7.65
N ASN A 126 -4.38 11.83 7.37
CA ASN A 126 -3.88 12.79 6.38
C ASN A 126 -3.53 12.15 5.03
N HIS A 127 -3.43 10.82 4.95
CA HIS A 127 -3.08 10.12 3.72
C HIS A 127 -4.33 9.88 2.87
N ILE A 128 -4.22 10.18 1.57
CA ILE A 128 -5.29 9.97 0.59
C ILE A 128 -4.73 9.25 -0.64
N ASP A 129 -5.41 8.22 -1.10
CA ASP A 129 -5.01 7.49 -2.31
C ASP A 129 -6.23 6.95 -3.08
N ILE A 130 -6.04 6.71 -4.37
CA ILE A 130 -7.03 6.14 -5.29
C ILE A 130 -6.97 4.62 -5.20
N SER A 131 -8.12 3.97 -5.07
CA SER A 131 -8.17 2.51 -5.15
C SER A 131 -9.50 2.00 -5.69
N ARG A 132 -9.45 0.82 -6.31
CA ARG A 132 -10.63 0.11 -6.80
C ARG A 132 -11.02 -1.02 -5.85
N GLY A 133 -12.28 -1.02 -5.43
CA GLY A 133 -12.88 -2.06 -4.59
C GLY A 133 -12.77 -1.79 -3.09
N PRO A 134 -13.50 -2.54 -2.25
CA PRO A 134 -13.68 -2.23 -0.84
C PRO A 134 -12.39 -2.39 -0.02
N MET A 135 -12.28 -1.60 1.05
CA MET A 135 -11.25 -1.71 2.08
C MET A 135 -11.91 -1.99 3.43
N ILE A 136 -11.10 -2.34 4.41
CA ILE A 136 -11.55 -2.45 5.80
C ILE A 136 -11.76 -1.04 6.36
N GLY A 137 -12.74 -0.88 7.26
CA GLY A 137 -13.16 0.45 7.73
C GLY A 137 -12.25 1.11 8.77
N ASN A 138 -11.22 0.45 9.30
CA ASN A 138 -10.37 1.00 10.35
C ASN A 138 -8.96 0.35 10.37
N THR A 139 -7.93 1.11 10.74
CA THR A 139 -6.56 0.61 10.91
C THR A 139 -6.39 -0.41 12.04
N HIS A 140 -7.25 -0.41 13.05
CA HIS A 140 -7.21 -1.30 14.22
C HIS A 140 -7.31 -2.79 13.89
N PHE A 141 -7.91 -3.12 12.74
CA PHE A 141 -8.03 -4.51 12.28
C PHE A 141 -6.71 -5.10 11.81
N LEU A 142 -5.68 -4.28 11.57
CA LEU A 142 -4.33 -4.78 11.34
C LEU A 142 -3.77 -5.35 12.64
N GLY A 143 -3.45 -6.64 12.61
CA GLY A 143 -2.81 -7.35 13.70
C GLY A 143 -1.29 -7.30 13.57
N ARG A 144 -0.68 -8.48 13.53
CA ARG A 144 0.76 -8.60 13.39
C ARG A 144 1.15 -8.27 11.96
N THR A 145 2.02 -7.28 11.79
CA THR A 145 2.46 -6.79 10.49
C THR A 145 3.96 -6.50 10.47
N SER A 146 4.57 -6.64 9.29
CA SER A 146 6.01 -6.45 9.07
C SER A 146 6.24 -6.05 7.61
N ILE A 147 7.13 -5.08 7.38
CA ILE A 147 7.66 -4.71 6.07
C ILE A 147 8.95 -5.49 5.88
N THR A 148 8.96 -6.40 4.92
CA THR A 148 9.94 -7.48 4.83
C THR A 148 11.06 -7.20 3.83
N SER A 149 10.76 -6.49 2.75
CA SER A 149 11.72 -6.17 1.70
C SER A 149 11.29 -4.97 0.88
N VAL A 150 12.27 -4.33 0.23
CA VAL A 150 12.05 -3.36 -0.83
C VAL A 150 12.88 -3.80 -2.01
N HIS A 151 12.28 -3.83 -3.20
CA HIS A 151 12.95 -4.24 -4.42
C HIS A 151 12.94 -3.09 -5.41
N GLN A 152 14.08 -2.84 -6.05
CA GLN A 152 14.18 -1.91 -7.16
C GLN A 152 13.62 -2.58 -8.42
N LEU A 153 12.77 -1.85 -9.13
CA LEU A 153 12.17 -2.22 -10.40
C LEU A 153 12.56 -1.18 -11.43
N GLU A 154 13.29 -1.61 -12.45
CA GLU A 154 13.56 -0.78 -13.62
C GLU A 154 12.28 -0.71 -14.47
N THR A 155 11.82 0.52 -14.72
CA THR A 155 10.67 0.85 -15.56
C THR A 155 11.07 1.93 -16.57
N GLU A 156 10.21 2.17 -17.56
CA GLU A 156 10.44 3.21 -18.57
C GLU A 156 10.54 4.61 -17.94
N ASP A 157 9.81 4.86 -16.84
CA ASP A 157 9.83 6.12 -16.07
C ASP A 157 10.97 6.19 -15.03
N GLY A 158 11.88 5.20 -15.00
CA GLY A 158 13.03 5.13 -14.10
C GLY A 158 12.96 4.02 -13.06
N ILE A 159 13.66 4.20 -11.93
CA ILE A 159 13.71 3.21 -10.84
C ILE A 159 12.50 3.40 -9.92
N LEU A 160 11.66 2.38 -9.83
CA LEU A 160 10.59 2.28 -8.83
C LEU A 160 10.99 1.35 -7.70
N TYR A 161 10.60 1.71 -6.48
CA TYR A 161 10.82 0.90 -5.29
C TYR A 161 9.52 0.19 -4.93
N ARG A 162 9.53 -1.14 -5.05
CA ARG A 162 8.43 -2.01 -4.61
C ARG A 162 8.64 -2.40 -3.17
N PHE A 163 7.93 -1.72 -2.27
CA PHE A 163 7.87 -2.07 -0.86
C PHE A 163 6.95 -3.27 -0.66
N GLN A 164 7.36 -4.22 0.17
CA GLN A 164 6.59 -5.43 0.43
C GLN A 164 6.48 -5.70 1.92
N GLY A 165 5.32 -6.20 2.32
CA GLY A 165 5.08 -6.61 3.69
C GLY A 165 4.12 -7.77 3.79
N VAL A 166 4.00 -8.27 5.02
CA VAL A 166 3.03 -9.28 5.40
C VAL A 166 2.28 -8.82 6.65
N SER A 167 0.99 -9.13 6.69
CA SER A 167 0.11 -8.74 7.78
C SER A 167 -0.96 -9.79 7.97
N LEU A 168 -1.41 -9.93 9.21
CA LEU A 168 -2.53 -10.76 9.59
C LEU A 168 -3.59 -9.90 10.29
N PRO A 169 -4.89 -10.21 10.10
CA PRO A 169 -5.95 -9.60 10.89
C PRO A 169 -5.69 -9.79 12.39
N LYS A 170 -6.11 -8.82 13.21
CA LYS A 170 -5.90 -8.84 14.66
C LYS A 170 -6.47 -10.07 15.36
N GLU A 171 -7.54 -10.62 14.82
CA GLU A 171 -8.23 -11.82 15.29
C GLU A 171 -7.42 -13.09 15.01
N ILE A 172 -6.59 -13.09 13.97
CA ILE A 172 -5.77 -14.24 13.59
C ILE A 172 -4.42 -14.17 14.32
N ARG A 173 -4.30 -14.99 15.36
CA ARG A 173 -3.07 -15.12 16.15
C ARG A 173 -2.30 -16.35 15.73
N ILE A 174 -1.05 -16.16 15.33
CA ILE A 174 -0.10 -17.24 15.09
C ILE A 174 1.17 -17.02 15.93
N ASN A 175 1.90 -18.10 16.20
CA ASN A 175 3.11 -18.04 17.00
C ASN A 175 4.26 -17.29 16.27
N HIS A 176 5.34 -17.00 17.01
CA HIS A 176 6.49 -16.27 16.46
C HIS A 176 7.12 -16.97 15.25
N PHE A 177 7.32 -18.29 15.35
CA PHE A 177 7.95 -19.10 14.32
C PHE A 177 7.16 -19.12 13.01
N ALA A 178 5.85 -19.38 13.07
CA ALA A 178 4.97 -19.43 11.91
C ALA A 178 4.90 -18.08 11.19
N PHE A 179 4.87 -16.97 11.93
CA PHE A 179 4.94 -15.65 11.31
C PHE A 179 6.30 -15.41 10.66
N GLY A 180 7.40 -15.87 11.27
CA GLY A 180 8.73 -15.81 10.66
C GLY A 180 8.79 -16.55 9.31
N VAL A 181 8.10 -17.69 9.17
CA VAL A 181 7.98 -18.38 7.88
C VAL A 181 7.26 -17.51 6.82
N LEU A 182 6.23 -16.77 7.23
CA LEU A 182 5.55 -15.82 6.34
C LEU A 182 6.46 -14.65 5.97
N GLU A 183 7.25 -14.13 6.92
CA GLU A 183 8.23 -13.07 6.66
C GLU A 183 9.29 -13.51 5.66
N GLU A 184 9.85 -14.71 5.81
CA GLU A 184 10.83 -15.27 4.85
C GLU A 184 10.21 -15.45 3.45
N ARG A 185 8.93 -15.83 3.36
CA ARG A 185 8.23 -15.92 2.07
C ARG A 185 8.00 -14.55 1.45
N ALA A 186 7.69 -13.54 2.25
CA ALA A 186 7.39 -12.18 1.81
C ALA A 186 8.63 -11.37 1.38
N LYS A 187 9.84 -11.79 1.77
CA LYS A 187 11.10 -11.23 1.24
C LYS A 187 11.34 -11.51 -0.25
N LYS A 188 10.69 -12.53 -0.80
CA LYS A 188 10.83 -12.88 -2.23
C LYS A 188 10.01 -11.89 -3.07
N LEU A 189 10.60 -11.40 -4.15
CA LEU A 189 9.96 -10.43 -5.05
C LEU A 189 8.55 -10.89 -5.46
N ASN A 190 7.54 -10.10 -5.09
CA ASN A 190 6.20 -10.25 -5.61
C ASN A 190 6.13 -9.90 -7.11
N ASN A 191 5.74 -10.90 -7.91
CA ASN A 191 5.57 -10.79 -9.36
C ASN A 191 4.20 -10.22 -9.77
N ALA A 192 3.51 -9.51 -8.87
CA ALA A 192 2.34 -8.74 -9.24
C ALA A 192 2.66 -7.78 -10.41
N ARG A 193 1.64 -7.47 -11.22
CA ARG A 193 1.77 -6.65 -12.43
C ARG A 193 2.66 -5.43 -12.16
N ARG A 194 3.68 -5.25 -12.99
CA ARG A 194 4.51 -4.05 -12.96
C ARG A 194 3.72 -2.88 -13.55
N PRO A 195 3.93 -1.65 -13.06
CA PRO A 195 3.43 -0.43 -13.67
C PRO A 195 3.54 -0.44 -15.19
#